data_AF-A0A8C3RYF6-F1
#
_entry.id   AF-A0A8C3RYF6-F1
#
_cell.length_a   1.000
_cell.length_b   1.000
_cell.length_c   1.000
_cell.angle_alpha   90.00
_cell.angle_beta   90.00
_cell.angle_gamma   90.00
#
_symmetry.space_group_name_H-M   'P 1'
#
loop_
_entity.id
_entity.type
_entity.pdbx_description
1 polymer ?
#
loop_
_entity_poly.entity_id
_entity_poly.type
_entity_poly.pdbx_seq_one_letter_code
_entity_poly.pdbx_strand_id
1 'polypeptide(L)'
;MAAPSAPRPPRPRKEPQPLVIPRSAAEEQRLRLERLMKNPDKTVPIPEKLNEWAPRAPPEFVRDVMGSSAGAGSGEFHVYRHLRRREYQRQDFMDAMAEKQKLDEEYQKKLEKNKMIAEEQTAKRRRKRCWSQLMYLCTSIHITNSLVTLDSYWSLVSILDIRAKERMGRGD
;
A
#
# COMPACT_ATOMS: atom_id res chain seq x y z
N MET A 1 41.18 31.72 -28.18
CA MET A 1 40.06 32.27 -28.99
C MET A 1 39.16 31.11 -29.36
N ALA A 2 37.89 31.11 -28.96
CA ALA A 2 36.94 30.04 -29.31
C ALA A 2 36.28 30.33 -30.67
N ALA A 3 36.20 29.33 -31.54
CA ALA A 3 35.63 29.46 -32.89
C ALA A 3 34.11 29.82 -32.84
N PRO A 4 33.60 30.59 -33.82
CA PRO A 4 32.17 30.90 -33.89
C PRO A 4 31.38 29.65 -34.26
N SER A 5 30.48 29.22 -33.38
CA SER A 5 29.56 28.09 -33.62
C SER A 5 28.56 28.43 -34.73
N ALA A 6 28.35 27.50 -35.67
CA ALA A 6 27.44 27.63 -36.80
C ALA A 6 25.98 27.96 -36.38
N PRO A 7 25.22 28.69 -37.22
CA PRO A 7 23.83 29.01 -36.92
C PRO A 7 22.97 27.74 -36.86
N ARG A 8 22.19 27.59 -35.79
CA ARG A 8 21.31 26.42 -35.61
C ARG A 8 20.24 26.40 -36.71
N PRO A 9 19.90 25.23 -37.27
CA PRO A 9 18.87 25.12 -38.29
C PRO A 9 17.52 25.67 -37.77
N PRO A 10 16.70 26.26 -38.66
CA PRO A 10 15.40 26.79 -38.28
C PRO A 10 14.51 25.67 -37.75
N ARG A 11 13.95 25.86 -36.55
CA ARG A 11 13.01 24.91 -35.95
C ARG A 11 11.79 24.77 -36.87
N PRO A 12 11.31 23.54 -37.15
CA PRO A 12 10.10 23.34 -37.95
C PRO A 12 8.93 24.11 -37.33
N ARG A 13 8.25 24.93 -38.14
CA ARG A 13 7.12 25.73 -37.69
C ARG A 13 5.97 24.78 -37.36
N LYS A 14 5.49 24.82 -36.12
CA LYS A 14 4.36 24.00 -35.67
C LYS A 14 3.09 24.55 -36.31
N GLU A 15 2.42 23.76 -37.12
CA GLU A 15 1.14 24.14 -37.72
C GLU A 15 0.13 24.56 -36.65
N PRO A 16 -0.61 25.66 -36.84
CA PRO A 16 -1.59 26.13 -35.86
C PRO A 16 -2.73 25.11 -35.75
N GLN A 17 -2.73 24.35 -34.65
CA GLN A 17 -3.80 23.42 -34.35
C GLN A 17 -5.03 24.22 -33.88
N PRO A 18 -6.24 23.95 -34.38
CA PRO A 18 -7.45 24.64 -33.92
C PRO A 18 -7.65 24.38 -32.42
N LEU A 19 -7.88 25.45 -31.64
CA LEU A 19 -8.22 25.32 -30.23
C LEU A 19 -9.66 24.81 -30.10
N VAL A 20 -9.81 23.49 -30.05
CA VAL A 20 -11.07 22.84 -29.67
C VAL A 20 -11.15 22.85 -28.14
N ILE A 21 -12.07 23.63 -27.59
CA ILE A 21 -12.38 23.63 -26.16
C ILE A 21 -13.27 22.40 -25.90
N PRO A 22 -12.81 21.39 -25.13
CA PRO A 22 -13.60 20.20 -24.86
C PRO A 22 -14.81 20.57 -23.99
N ARG A 23 -15.98 20.04 -24.33
CA ARG A 23 -17.23 20.22 -23.55
C ARG A 23 -17.46 19.10 -22.55
N SER A 24 -16.76 17.96 -22.73
CA SER A 24 -16.85 16.75 -21.90
C SER A 24 -15.47 16.15 -21.62
N ALA A 25 -15.32 15.44 -20.49
CA ALA A 25 -14.09 14.73 -20.13
C ALA A 25 -13.67 13.71 -21.19
N ALA A 26 -14.63 13.09 -21.89
CA ALA A 26 -14.36 12.16 -22.99
C ALA A 26 -13.72 12.86 -24.19
N GLU A 27 -14.12 14.11 -24.49
CA GLU A 27 -13.54 14.89 -25.59
C GLU A 27 -12.10 15.33 -25.26
N GLU A 28 -11.82 15.67 -24.01
CA GLU A 28 -10.45 15.99 -23.57
C GLU A 28 -9.50 14.79 -23.71
N GLN A 29 -9.96 13.60 -23.28
CA GLN A 29 -9.20 12.37 -23.44
C GLN A 29 -8.97 12.03 -24.92
N ARG A 30 -10.01 12.18 -25.76
CA ARG A 30 -9.90 11.99 -27.21
C ARG A 30 -8.86 12.92 -27.83
N LEU A 31 -8.89 14.22 -27.50
CA LEU A 31 -7.92 15.19 -28.00
C LEU A 31 -6.49 14.88 -27.52
N ARG A 32 -6.33 14.40 -26.28
CA ARG A 32 -5.03 13.97 -25.75
C ARG A 32 -4.52 12.71 -26.45
N LEU A 33 -5.41 11.77 -26.74
CA LEU A 33 -5.11 10.54 -27.48
C LEU A 33 -4.71 10.84 -28.93
N GLU A 34 -5.47 11.68 -29.64
CA GLU A 34 -5.16 12.11 -31.01
C GLU A 34 -3.78 12.80 -31.09
N ARG A 35 -3.42 13.60 -30.08
CA ARG A 35 -2.07 14.20 -29.98
C ARG A 35 -0.97 13.15 -29.80
N LEU A 36 -1.25 12.07 -29.08
CA LEU A 36 -0.31 10.99 -28.83
C LEU A 36 -0.12 10.12 -30.08
N MET A 37 -1.22 9.79 -30.76
CA MET A 37 -1.21 8.97 -31.98
C MET A 37 -0.57 9.66 -33.19
N LYS A 38 -0.46 10.99 -33.19
CA LYS A 38 0.28 11.74 -34.24
C LYS A 38 1.76 11.36 -34.33
N ASN A 39 2.37 10.84 -33.26
CA ASN A 39 3.76 10.40 -33.26
C ASN A 39 3.89 9.10 -32.44
N PRO A 40 3.60 7.93 -33.03
CA PRO A 40 3.59 6.66 -32.30
C PRO A 40 5.00 6.19 -31.86
N ASP A 41 6.05 6.59 -32.59
CA ASP A 41 7.43 6.18 -32.30
C ASP A 41 8.06 6.92 -31.11
N LYS A 42 7.43 7.99 -30.61
CA LYS A 42 7.95 8.77 -29.49
C LYS A 42 7.53 8.15 -28.16
N THR A 43 8.50 7.73 -27.36
CA THR A 43 8.23 7.22 -26.00
C THR A 43 7.55 8.29 -25.15
N VAL A 44 6.49 7.89 -24.44
CA VAL A 44 5.71 8.77 -23.58
C VAL A 44 6.43 8.91 -22.24
N PRO A 45 6.79 10.13 -21.79
CA PRO A 45 7.35 10.31 -20.46
C PRO A 45 6.23 10.11 -19.43
N ILE A 46 6.23 8.96 -18.78
CA ILE A 46 5.42 8.73 -17.58
C ILE A 46 6.11 9.52 -16.46
N PRO A 47 5.43 10.48 -15.80
CA PRO A 47 6.02 11.19 -14.68
C PRO A 47 6.43 10.20 -13.59
N GLU A 48 7.72 10.15 -13.27
CA GLU A 48 8.19 9.47 -12.07
C GLU A 48 7.66 10.19 -10.82
N LYS A 49 7.77 9.53 -9.65
CA LYS A 49 7.36 10.12 -8.37
C LYS A 49 7.93 11.55 -8.26
N LEU A 50 7.06 12.51 -7.94
CA LEU A 50 7.48 13.88 -7.71
C LEU A 50 8.49 13.88 -6.57
N ASN A 51 9.68 14.44 -6.82
CA ASN A 51 10.65 14.62 -5.75
C ASN A 51 10.11 15.67 -4.78
N GLU A 52 10.06 15.33 -3.50
CA GLU A 52 9.71 16.29 -2.46
C GLU A 52 10.77 17.41 -2.47
N TRP A 53 10.33 18.66 -2.34
CA TRP A 53 11.28 19.77 -2.29
C TRP A 53 12.17 19.60 -1.07
N ALA A 54 13.49 19.61 -1.28
CA ALA A 54 14.48 19.51 -0.22
C ALA A 54 15.33 20.79 -0.16
N PRO A 55 15.69 21.28 1.04
CA PRO A 55 16.66 22.35 1.18
C PRO A 55 17.96 21.99 0.46
N ARG A 56 18.52 22.96 -0.27
CA ARG A 56 19.81 22.76 -0.95
C ARG A 56 20.90 22.62 0.10
N ALA A 57 21.78 21.64 -0.07
CA ALA A 57 22.95 21.49 0.78
C ALA A 57 23.78 22.80 0.76
N PRO A 58 24.30 23.23 1.92
CA PRO A 58 25.17 24.40 1.98
C PRO A 58 26.40 24.19 1.08
N PRO A 59 26.85 25.21 0.34
CA PRO A 59 28.11 25.14 -0.40
C PRO A 59 29.26 24.82 0.55
N GLU A 60 30.14 23.93 0.13
CA GLU A 60 31.21 23.41 1.00
C GLU A 60 32.37 24.42 1.16
N PHE A 61 32.74 25.15 0.10
CA PHE A 61 33.64 26.30 0.19
C PHE A 61 32.95 27.59 -0.28
N VAL A 62 33.02 28.61 0.57
CA VAL A 62 32.70 30.00 0.22
C VAL A 62 34.00 30.70 -0.14
N ARG A 63 34.11 31.19 -1.38
CA ARG A 63 35.38 31.71 -1.93
C ARG A 63 35.53 33.22 -1.76
N ASP A 64 34.42 33.90 -1.49
CA ASP A 64 34.24 35.35 -1.43
C ASP A 64 34.21 35.89 0.01
N VAL A 65 34.81 35.15 0.95
CA VAL A 65 34.92 35.58 2.35
C VAL A 65 35.92 36.73 2.45
N MET A 66 35.43 37.91 2.81
CA MET A 66 36.26 39.07 3.14
C MET A 66 36.83 38.92 4.56
N GLY A 67 37.98 39.55 4.85
CA GLY A 67 38.68 39.41 6.14
C GLY A 67 37.82 39.78 7.36
N SER A 68 38.03 39.11 8.49
CA SER A 68 37.18 39.21 9.68
C SER A 68 37.12 40.61 10.33
N SER A 69 38.11 41.47 10.07
CA SER A 69 38.15 42.86 10.54
C SER A 69 37.70 43.88 9.49
N ALA A 70 37.30 43.44 8.29
CA ALA A 70 36.80 44.33 7.27
C ALA A 70 35.43 44.90 7.64
N GLY A 71 35.17 46.15 7.28
CA GLY A 71 33.89 46.81 7.54
C GLY A 71 32.73 46.23 6.71
N ALA A 72 31.50 46.66 7.01
CA ALA A 72 30.31 46.25 6.26
C ALA A 72 30.35 46.79 4.82
N GLY A 73 30.46 45.88 3.84
CA GLY A 73 30.36 46.21 2.42
C GLY A 73 28.91 46.45 1.98
N SER A 74 28.73 47.13 0.84
CA SER A 74 27.38 47.41 0.28
C SER A 74 26.59 46.14 -0.09
N GLY A 75 27.29 45.03 -0.37
CA GLY A 75 26.68 43.74 -0.69
C GLY A 75 26.30 42.88 0.52
N GLU A 76 26.82 43.18 1.71
CA GLU A 76 26.68 42.34 2.90
C GLU A 76 25.22 42.16 3.33
N PHE A 77 24.41 43.23 3.17
CA PHE A 77 22.97 43.17 3.44
C PHE A 77 22.26 42.12 2.57
N HIS A 78 22.58 42.05 1.28
CA HIS A 78 21.95 41.08 0.38
C HIS A 78 22.41 39.65 0.68
N VAL A 79 23.67 39.47 1.08
CA VAL A 79 24.20 38.17 1.53
C VAL A 79 23.41 37.68 2.75
N TYR A 80 23.27 38.50 3.79
CA TYR A 80 22.45 38.16 4.97
C TYR A 80 21.00 37.85 4.61
N ARG A 81 20.36 38.66 3.75
CA ARG A 81 18.98 38.43 3.32
C ARG A 81 18.79 37.07 2.62
N HIS A 82 19.72 36.67 1.75
CA HIS A 82 19.68 35.36 1.09
C HIS A 82 19.96 34.22 2.05
N LEU A 83 20.93 34.39 2.96
CA LEU A 83 21.27 33.41 3.98
C LEU A 83 20.09 33.17 4.94
N ARG A 84 19.47 34.24 5.47
CA ARG A 84 18.32 34.17 6.37
C ARG A 84 17.13 33.47 5.71
N ARG A 85 16.82 33.80 4.45
CA ARG A 85 15.75 33.13 3.70
C ARG A 85 16.03 31.65 3.52
N ARG A 86 17.27 31.28 3.17
CA ARG A 86 17.67 29.87 3.01
C ARG A 86 17.55 29.12 4.34
N GLU A 87 17.94 29.76 5.44
CA GLU A 87 17.90 29.13 6.76
C GLU A 87 16.47 28.96 7.27
N TYR A 88 15.59 29.94 7.09
CA TYR A 88 14.16 29.78 7.42
C TYR A 88 13.51 28.67 6.60
N GLN A 89 13.77 28.62 5.30
CA GLN A 89 13.27 27.52 4.46
C GLN A 89 13.79 26.15 4.91
N ARG A 90 15.04 26.08 5.41
CA ARG A 90 15.60 24.85 5.98
C ARG A 90 14.90 24.49 7.28
N GLN A 91 14.70 25.45 8.18
CA GLN A 91 14.06 25.24 9.48
C GLN A 91 12.60 24.81 9.31
N ASP A 92 11.82 25.54 8.51
CA ASP A 92 10.41 25.22 8.20
C ASP A 92 10.27 23.81 7.61
N PHE A 93 11.21 23.39 6.76
CA PHE A 93 11.22 22.04 6.21
C PHE A 93 11.49 20.97 7.26
N MET A 94 12.47 21.20 8.14
CA MET A 94 12.79 20.25 9.22
C MET A 94 11.59 20.09 10.17
N ASP A 95 10.94 21.21 10.51
CA ASP A 95 9.78 21.20 11.40
C ASP A 95 8.58 20.50 10.75
N ALA A 96 8.28 20.81 9.49
CA ALA A 96 7.20 20.17 8.73
C ALA A 96 7.45 18.66 8.52
N MET A 97 8.69 18.25 8.24
CA MET A 97 9.04 16.83 8.09
C MET A 97 8.93 16.07 9.42
N ALA A 98 9.37 16.68 10.53
CA ALA A 98 9.24 16.08 11.85
C ALA A 98 7.77 15.92 12.27
N GLU A 99 6.92 16.92 11.97
CA GLU A 99 5.48 16.84 12.22
C GLU A 99 4.81 15.75 11.37
N LYS A 100 5.09 15.72 10.07
CA LYS A 100 4.60 14.68 9.16
C LYS A 100 4.97 13.27 9.65
N GLN A 101 6.24 13.05 10.00
CA GLN A 101 6.71 11.76 10.52
C GLN A 101 5.98 11.35 11.80
N LYS A 102 5.81 12.27 12.75
CA LYS A 102 5.06 11.99 13.99
C LYS A 102 3.62 11.57 13.70
N LEU A 103 2.92 12.30 12.83
CA LEU A 103 1.54 11.99 12.46
C LEU A 103 1.43 10.66 11.73
N ASP A 104 2.36 10.36 10.81
CA ASP A 104 2.39 9.10 10.08
C ASP A 104 2.63 7.91 11.02
N GLU A 105 3.56 8.04 11.97
CA GLU A 105 3.81 7.01 13.00
C GLU A 105 2.59 6.78 13.90
N GLU A 106 1.95 7.85 14.36
CA GLU A 106 0.73 7.74 15.18
C GLU A 106 -0.40 7.07 14.41
N TYR A 107 -0.55 7.41 13.12
CA TYR A 107 -1.53 6.80 12.25
C TYR A 107 -1.26 5.30 12.03
N GLN A 108 -0.02 4.92 11.75
CA GLN A 108 0.38 3.52 11.61
C GLN A 108 0.13 2.72 12.89
N LYS A 109 0.56 3.25 14.04
CA LYS A 109 0.29 2.64 15.36
C LYS A 109 -1.21 2.46 15.60
N LYS A 110 -2.04 3.41 15.20
CA LYS A 110 -3.51 3.31 15.31
C LYS A 110 -4.08 2.23 14.39
N LEU A 111 -3.61 2.14 13.15
CA LEU A 111 -4.03 1.10 12.22
C LEU A 111 -3.67 -0.30 12.73
N GLU A 112 -2.45 -0.49 13.23
CA GLU A 112 -2.00 -1.76 13.79
C GLU A 112 -2.84 -2.17 15.00
N LYS A 113 -3.08 -1.25 15.94
CA LYS A 113 -3.97 -1.51 17.09
C LYS A 113 -5.36 -1.93 16.64
N ASN A 114 -5.94 -1.25 15.65
CA ASN A 114 -7.26 -1.58 15.13
C ASN A 114 -7.28 -2.97 14.46
N LYS A 115 -6.23 -3.32 13.70
CA LYS A 115 -6.08 -4.66 13.10
C LYS A 115 -5.99 -5.74 14.17
N MET A 116 -5.14 -5.54 15.19
CA MET A 116 -4.99 -6.47 16.31
C MET A 116 -6.30 -6.69 17.07
N ILE A 117 -7.04 -5.61 17.37
CA ILE A 117 -8.35 -5.71 18.03
C ILE A 117 -9.35 -6.47 17.13
N ALA A 118 -9.41 -6.15 15.84
CA ALA A 118 -10.30 -6.84 14.91
C ALA A 118 -9.98 -8.34 14.78
N GLU A 119 -8.69 -8.68 14.74
CA GLU A 119 -8.20 -10.07 14.70
C GLU A 119 -8.50 -10.81 15.99
N GLU A 120 -8.31 -10.19 17.16
CA GLU A 120 -8.64 -10.80 18.45
C GLU A 120 -10.14 -11.10 18.57
N GLN A 121 -10.99 -10.14 18.19
CA GLN A 121 -12.44 -10.34 18.19
C GLN A 121 -12.85 -11.43 17.19
N THR A 122 -12.24 -11.45 16.00
CA THR A 122 -12.50 -12.46 14.98
C THR A 122 -12.02 -13.84 15.43
N ALA A 123 -10.86 -13.96 16.06
CA ALA A 123 -10.31 -15.18 16.62
C ALA A 123 -11.18 -15.70 17.76
N LYS A 124 -11.64 -14.83 18.67
CA LYS A 124 -12.58 -15.20 19.73
C LYS A 124 -13.89 -15.76 19.17
N ARG A 125 -14.46 -15.11 18.15
CA ARG A 125 -15.67 -15.60 17.45
C ARG A 125 -15.40 -16.91 16.69
N ARG A 126 -14.24 -17.05 16.04
CA ARG A 126 -13.83 -18.28 15.34
C ARG A 126 -13.65 -19.46 16.29
N ARG A 127 -13.02 -19.26 17.45
CA ARG A 127 -12.88 -20.27 18.51
C ARG A 127 -14.24 -20.74 19.00
N LYS A 128 -15.20 -19.84 19.23
CA LYS A 128 -16.57 -20.23 19.61
C LYS A 128 -17.26 -21.09 18.55
N ARG A 129 -17.13 -20.76 17.27
CA ARG A 129 -17.68 -21.58 16.17
C ARG A 129 -17.00 -22.94 16.07
N CYS A 130 -15.67 -22.98 16.12
CA CYS A 130 -14.90 -24.22 16.10
C CYS A 130 -15.26 -25.11 17.28
N TRP A 131 -15.38 -24.55 18.48
CA TRP A 131 -15.80 -25.29 19.67
C TRP A 131 -17.22 -25.86 19.51
N SER A 132 -18.18 -25.07 19.04
CA SER A 132 -19.54 -25.56 18.75
C SER A 132 -19.52 -26.69 17.72
N GLN A 133 -18.77 -26.53 16.63
CA GLN A 133 -18.66 -27.55 15.58
C GLN A 133 -17.98 -28.85 16.08
N LEU A 134 -16.94 -28.72 16.91
CA LEU A 134 -16.31 -29.86 17.59
C LEU A 134 -17.28 -30.57 18.54
N MET A 135 -18.13 -29.84 19.28
CA MET A 135 -19.16 -30.44 20.12
C MET A 135 -20.20 -31.22 19.30
N TYR A 136 -20.64 -30.70 18.15
CA TYR A 136 -21.53 -31.40 17.23
C TYR A 136 -20.88 -32.66 16.63
N LEU A 137 -19.62 -32.59 16.22
CA LEU A 137 -18.89 -33.74 15.71
C LEU A 137 -18.69 -34.80 16.81
N CYS A 138 -18.34 -34.40 18.03
CA CYS A 138 -18.18 -35.30 19.17
C CYS A 138 -19.50 -36.02 19.54
N THR A 139 -20.62 -35.29 19.60
CA THR A 139 -21.94 -35.89 19.83
C THR A 139 -22.34 -36.83 18.69
N SER A 140 -22.09 -36.47 17.43
CA SER A 140 -22.37 -37.34 16.28
C SER A 140 -21.52 -38.62 16.31
N ILE A 141 -20.24 -38.53 16.67
CA ILE A 141 -19.35 -39.69 16.84
C ILE A 141 -19.80 -40.57 18.02
N HIS A 142 -20.22 -39.96 19.13
CA HIS A 142 -20.70 -40.72 20.30
C HIS A 142 -22.02 -41.47 20.00
N ILE A 143 -22.95 -40.82 19.30
CA ILE A 143 -24.21 -41.44 18.86
C ILE A 143 -23.94 -42.60 17.90
N THR A 144 -23.09 -42.40 16.89
CA THR A 144 -22.76 -43.46 15.93
C THR A 144 -22.05 -44.64 16.58
N ASN A 145 -21.07 -44.42 17.47
CA ASN A 145 -20.44 -45.50 18.21
C ASN A 145 -21.43 -46.26 19.12
N SER A 146 -22.33 -45.54 19.79
CA SER A 146 -23.37 -46.17 20.62
C SER A 146 -24.34 -47.04 19.78
N LEU A 147 -24.75 -46.57 18.59
CA LEU A 147 -25.58 -47.34 17.67
C LEU A 147 -24.86 -48.59 17.16
N VAL A 148 -23.58 -48.48 16.80
CA VAL A 148 -22.76 -49.64 16.37
C VAL A 148 -22.64 -50.70 17.48
N THR A 149 -22.50 -50.27 18.74
CA THR A 149 -22.46 -51.21 19.87
C THR A 149 -23.81 -51.90 20.10
N LEU A 150 -24.93 -51.20 19.90
CA LEU A 150 -26.28 -51.75 20.04
C LEU A 150 -26.61 -52.72 18.90
N ASP A 151 -26.22 -52.41 17.66
CA ASP A 151 -26.37 -53.32 16.51
C ASP A 151 -25.56 -54.61 16.70
N SER A 152 -24.34 -54.49 17.24
CA SER A 152 -23.51 -55.65 17.58
C SER A 152 -24.17 -56.52 18.65
N TYR A 153 -24.79 -55.89 19.64
CA TYR A 153 -25.49 -56.59 20.73
C TYR A 153 -26.76 -57.29 20.25
N TRP A 154 -27.58 -56.62 19.42
CA TRP A 154 -28.78 -57.21 18.81
C TRP A 154 -28.46 -58.33 17.81
N SER A 155 -27.34 -58.23 17.10
CA SER A 155 -26.85 -59.31 16.23
C SER A 155 -26.46 -60.54 17.05
N LEU A 156 -25.73 -60.37 18.17
CA LEU A 156 -25.40 -61.47 19.09
C LEU A 156 -26.64 -62.10 19.74
N VAL A 157 -27.62 -61.29 20.14
CA VAL A 157 -28.89 -61.78 20.70
C VAL A 157 -29.68 -62.55 19.63
N SER A 158 -29.75 -62.05 18.39
CA SER A 158 -30.39 -62.78 17.29
C SER A 158 -29.70 -64.11 17.01
N ILE A 159 -28.37 -64.16 17.04
CA ILE A 159 -27.60 -65.41 16.88
C ILE A 159 -27.89 -66.39 18.04
N LEU A 160 -27.98 -65.91 19.27
CA LEU A 160 -28.35 -66.72 20.44
C LEU A 160 -29.79 -67.25 20.34
N ASP A 161 -30.73 -66.43 19.87
CA ASP A 161 -32.14 -66.79 19.74
C ASP A 161 -32.36 -67.79 18.59
N ILE A 162 -31.63 -67.65 17.47
CA ILE A 162 -31.57 -68.65 16.40
C ILE A 162 -31.04 -69.99 16.93
N ARG A 163 -29.96 -69.96 17.73
CA ARG A 163 -29.34 -71.17 18.31
C ARG A 163 -30.20 -71.84 19.40
N ALA A 164 -31.02 -71.06 20.11
CA ALA A 164 -32.02 -71.57 21.04
C ALA A 164 -33.19 -72.24 20.30
N LYS A 165 -33.65 -71.67 19.17
CA LYS A 165 -34.68 -72.27 18.30
C LYS A 165 -34.23 -73.61 17.71
N GLU A 166 -32.97 -73.74 17.29
CA GLU A 166 -32.37 -75.00 16.79
C GLU A 166 -32.16 -76.07 17.87
N ARG A 167 -32.20 -75.73 19.17
CA ARG A 167 -32.19 -76.72 20.26
C ARG A 167 -33.58 -77.28 20.56
N MET A 168 -34.62 -76.47 20.40
CA MET A 168 -36.01 -76.86 20.68
C MET A 168 -36.68 -77.63 19.52
N GLY A 169 -36.10 -77.60 18.32
CA GLY A 169 -36.60 -78.34 17.14
C GLY A 169 -35.94 -79.71 16.88
N ARG A 170 -35.17 -80.25 17.82
CA ARG A 170 -34.59 -81.62 17.76
C ARG A 170 -35.16 -82.53 18.87
N GLY A 171 -36.44 -82.34 19.17
CA GLY A 171 -37.22 -83.24 20.00
C GLY A 171 -38.25 -83.93 19.11
N ASP A 172 -37.78 -84.92 18.36
CA ASP A 172 -38.51 -86.09 17.83
C ASP A 172 -37.51 -87.26 17.82
#